data_AF-A0A0A1CX86-F1
#
_entry.id   AF-A0A0A1CX86-F1
#
_cell.length_a   1.000
_cell.length_b   1.000
_cell.length_c   1.000
_cell.angle_alpha   90.00
_cell.angle_beta   90.00
_cell.angle_gamma   90.00
#
_symmetry.space_group_name_H-M   'P 1'
#
loop_
_entity.id
_entity.type
_entity.pdbx_description
1 polymer ?
#
loop_
_entity_poly.entity_id
_entity_poly.type
_entity_poly.pdbx_seq_one_letter_code
_entity_poly.pdbx_strand_id
1 'polypeptide(L)'
;MRGRFGQALVLDPSRKSELMSIVDTVLAGLDPELDGLMETYKQLHRHPALAFQEHETSKLVADKLAVCGYSVQHIGGTGVVGVLVNGDGPTGLSRADMDALPVTEGTGLPYASEVDGVMHACGHLVGEGAPSFTAGVNRL
;
A
#
# COMPACT_ATOMS: atom_id res chain seq x y z
N MET A 1 -6.47 10.31 38.07
CA MET A 1 -6.29 10.80 36.68
C MET A 1 -7.10 9.91 35.75
N ARG A 2 -8.29 10.35 35.30
CA ARG A 2 -9.13 9.57 34.37
C ARG A 2 -8.82 10.05 32.95
N GLY A 3 -8.25 9.15 32.14
CA GLY A 3 -7.98 9.40 30.72
C GLY A 3 -9.28 9.54 29.94
N ARG A 4 -9.38 10.60 29.13
CA ARG A 4 -10.45 10.76 28.13
C ARG A 4 -10.09 9.93 26.90
N PHE A 5 -10.46 8.65 26.93
CA PHE A 5 -10.65 7.88 25.71
C PHE A 5 -12.14 7.92 25.36
N GLY A 6 -12.47 8.33 24.14
CA GLY A 6 -13.83 8.18 23.60
C GLY A 6 -14.70 9.43 23.54
N GLN A 7 -14.19 10.57 23.04
CA GLN A 7 -15.09 11.47 22.32
C GLN A 7 -15.08 11.05 20.86
N ALA A 8 -16.14 10.37 20.42
CA ALA A 8 -16.49 10.34 19.02
C ALA A 8 -16.54 11.80 18.57
N LEU A 9 -15.62 12.19 17.71
CA LEU A 9 -15.59 13.51 17.10
C LEU A 9 -16.85 13.58 16.22
N VAL A 10 -17.96 14.03 16.79
CA VAL A 10 -19.09 14.51 16.00
C VAL A 10 -18.54 15.73 15.28
N LEU A 11 -18.08 15.51 14.05
CA LEU A 11 -17.52 16.56 13.22
C LEU A 11 -18.62 17.62 13.04
N ASP A 12 -18.30 18.84 13.48
CA ASP A 12 -19.05 20.04 13.13
C ASP A 12 -19.39 20.00 11.62
N PRO A 13 -20.63 20.26 11.20
CA PRO A 13 -21.01 20.28 9.78
C PRO A 13 -20.08 21.12 8.89
N SER A 14 -19.51 22.21 9.41
CA SER A 14 -18.53 23.04 8.70
C SER A 14 -17.20 22.31 8.48
N ARG A 15 -16.70 21.62 9.51
CA ARG A 15 -15.53 20.72 9.41
C ARG A 15 -15.79 19.53 8.52
N LYS A 16 -17.03 19.02 8.48
CA LYS A 16 -17.41 17.92 7.58
C LYS A 16 -17.35 18.36 6.12
N SER A 17 -17.86 19.56 5.79
CA SER A 17 -17.76 20.08 4.41
C SER A 17 -16.33 20.37 3.98
N GLU A 18 -15.52 20.93 4.88
CA GLU A 18 -14.09 21.17 4.62
C GLU A 18 -13.33 19.85 4.43
N LEU A 19 -13.54 18.87 5.30
CA LEU A 19 -12.95 17.54 5.16
C LEU A 19 -13.38 16.86 3.86
N MET A 20 -14.65 16.95 3.48
CA MET A 20 -15.13 16.37 2.23
C MET A 20 -14.43 17.01 1.03
N SER A 21 -14.29 18.34 1.02
CA SER A 21 -13.56 19.06 -0.02
C SER A 21 -12.08 18.66 -0.11
N ILE A 22 -11.42 18.42 1.04
CA ILE A 22 -10.04 17.93 1.08
C ILE A 22 -9.97 16.52 0.49
N VAL A 23 -10.89 15.64 0.88
CA VAL A 23 -10.97 14.27 0.34
C VAL A 23 -11.17 14.29 -1.16
N ASP A 24 -12.10 15.10 -1.67
CA ASP A 24 -12.34 15.23 -3.11
C ASP A 24 -11.10 15.73 -3.85
N THR A 25 -10.37 16.69 -3.27
CA THR A 25 -9.11 17.20 -3.85
C THR A 25 -8.03 16.13 -3.90
N VAL A 26 -7.89 15.33 -2.84
CA VAL A 26 -6.91 14.24 -2.79
C VAL A 26 -7.28 13.13 -3.77
N LEU A 27 -8.56 12.75 -3.84
CA LEU A 27 -9.02 11.67 -4.72
C LEU A 27 -8.99 12.05 -6.20
N ALA A 28 -9.25 13.33 -6.53
CA ALA A 28 -9.14 13.82 -7.91
C ALA A 28 -7.73 13.64 -8.51
N GLY A 29 -6.70 13.56 -7.66
CA GLY A 29 -5.33 13.27 -8.08
C GLY A 29 -5.07 11.81 -8.49
N LEU A 30 -6.01 10.89 -8.25
CA LEU A 30 -5.82 9.45 -8.51
C LEU A 30 -6.18 9.04 -9.94
N ASP A 31 -7.16 9.68 -10.56
CA ASP A 31 -7.59 9.37 -11.93
C ASP A 31 -6.43 9.34 -12.94
N PRO A 32 -5.50 10.32 -12.99
CA PRO A 32 -4.38 10.26 -13.91
C PRO A 32 -3.34 9.18 -13.57
N GLU A 33 -3.31 8.69 -12.34
CA GLU A 33 -2.35 7.67 -11.88
C GLU A 33 -2.87 6.24 -12.06
N LEU A 34 -4.17 6.08 -12.31
CA LEU A 34 -4.85 4.79 -12.31
C LEU A 34 -4.24 3.80 -13.30
N ASP A 35 -3.87 4.23 -14.50
CA ASP A 35 -3.25 3.37 -15.50
C ASP A 35 -1.89 2.82 -15.02
N GLY A 36 -1.06 3.68 -14.41
CA GLY A 36 0.23 3.29 -13.86
C GLY A 36 0.11 2.34 -12.65
N LEU A 37 -0.91 2.56 -11.82
CA LEU A 37 -1.25 1.68 -10.70
C LEU A 37 -1.75 0.32 -11.21
N MET A 38 -2.62 0.30 -12.23
CA MET A 38 -3.10 -0.93 -12.84
C MET A 38 -1.97 -1.74 -13.48
N GLU A 39 -0.99 -1.09 -14.12
CA GLU A 39 0.15 -1.82 -14.68
C GLU A 39 1.04 -2.40 -13.58
N THR A 40 1.25 -1.65 -12.50
CA THR A 40 2.00 -2.14 -11.33
C THR A 40 1.29 -3.36 -10.72
N TYR A 41 -0.04 -3.30 -10.57
CA TYR A 41 -0.85 -4.42 -10.11
C TYR A 41 -0.68 -5.65 -11.01
N LYS A 42 -0.83 -5.51 -12.34
CA LYS A 42 -0.68 -6.62 -13.29
C LYS A 42 0.73 -7.20 -13.28
N GLN A 43 1.75 -6.36 -13.15
CA GLN A 43 3.15 -6.79 -13.05
C GLN A 43 3.38 -7.68 -11.84
N LEU A 44 2.90 -7.25 -10.67
CA LEU A 44 2.98 -8.03 -9.43
C LEU A 44 2.15 -9.31 -9.51
N HIS A 45 0.97 -9.24 -10.10
CA HIS A 45 0.08 -10.38 -10.28
C HIS A 45 0.68 -11.49 -11.17
N ARG A 46 1.39 -11.10 -12.25
CA ARG A 46 2.08 -12.04 -13.15
C ARG A 46 3.31 -12.69 -12.50
N HIS A 47 3.98 -11.99 -11.58
CA HIS A 47 5.22 -12.46 -10.95
C HIS A 47 5.08 -12.55 -9.43
N PRO A 48 4.18 -13.41 -8.93
CA PRO A 48 4.01 -13.57 -7.49
C PRO A 48 5.24 -14.26 -6.88
N ALA A 49 5.54 -13.93 -5.62
CA ALA A 49 6.63 -14.53 -4.87
C ALA A 49 6.15 -15.04 -3.51
N LEU A 50 6.68 -16.18 -3.08
CA LEU A 50 6.38 -16.74 -1.76
C LEU A 50 6.96 -15.88 -0.65
N ALA A 51 6.42 -16.06 0.55
CA ALA A 51 6.92 -15.45 1.77
C ALA A 51 8.45 -15.54 1.88
N PHE A 52 9.09 -14.41 2.16
CA PHE A 52 10.54 -14.21 2.31
C PHE A 52 11.38 -14.37 1.03
N GLN A 53 10.75 -14.51 -0.14
CA GLN A 53 11.42 -14.63 -1.44
C GLN A 53 11.02 -13.52 -2.41
N GLU A 54 10.35 -12.47 -1.92
CA GLU A 54 9.76 -11.38 -2.68
C GLU A 54 10.79 -10.32 -3.11
N HIS A 55 12.00 -10.73 -3.52
CA HIS A 55 13.10 -9.81 -3.81
C HIS A 55 12.78 -8.83 -4.95
N GLU A 56 12.20 -9.32 -6.06
CA GLU A 56 11.82 -8.48 -7.19
C GLU A 56 10.64 -7.57 -6.85
N THR A 57 9.64 -8.08 -6.15
CA THR A 57 8.50 -7.30 -5.65
C THR A 57 8.95 -6.20 -4.68
N SER A 58 9.83 -6.54 -3.73
CA SER A 58 10.44 -5.61 -2.78
C SER A 58 11.17 -4.48 -3.51
N LYS A 59 11.98 -4.83 -4.52
CA LYS A 59 12.68 -3.86 -5.36
C LYS A 59 11.71 -2.94 -6.09
N LEU A 60 10.68 -3.49 -6.74
CA LEU A 60 9.69 -2.70 -7.47
C LEU A 60 8.99 -1.67 -6.56
N VAL A 61 8.58 -2.10 -5.36
CA VAL A 61 7.93 -1.22 -4.38
C VAL A 61 8.88 -0.14 -3.88
N ALA A 62 10.13 -0.48 -3.58
CA ALA A 62 11.15 0.49 -3.18
C ALA A 62 11.39 1.54 -4.27
N ASP A 63 11.53 1.12 -5.54
CA ASP A 63 11.74 2.00 -6.68
C ASP A 63 10.53 2.95 -6.88
N LYS A 64 9.30 2.43 -6.78
CA LYS A 64 8.08 3.25 -6.87
C LYS A 64 7.98 4.28 -5.74
N LEU A 65 8.23 3.88 -4.49
CA LEU A 65 8.22 4.79 -3.34
C LEU A 65 9.26 5.91 -3.48
N ALA A 66 10.47 5.57 -3.95
CA ALA A 66 11.53 6.55 -4.17
C ALA A 66 11.13 7.59 -5.24
N VAL A 67 10.51 7.17 -6.35
CA VAL A 67 9.99 8.09 -7.38
C VAL A 67 8.91 9.02 -6.82
N CYS A 68 8.10 8.54 -5.86
CA CYS A 68 7.10 9.36 -5.17
C CYS A 68 7.68 10.26 -4.07
N GLY A 69 9.00 10.34 -3.90
CA GLY A 69 9.66 11.24 -2.94
C GLY A 69 9.79 10.70 -1.51
N TYR A 70 9.56 9.40 -1.31
CA TYR A 70 9.77 8.77 0.00
C TYR A 70 11.26 8.51 0.25
N SER A 71 11.68 8.63 1.51
CA SER A 71 12.92 8.02 1.98
C SER A 71 12.66 6.53 2.23
N VAL A 72 13.37 5.66 1.51
CA VAL A 72 13.10 4.21 1.48
C VAL A 72 14.19 3.44 2.21
N GLN A 73 13.78 2.43 2.99
CA GLN A 73 14.67 1.52 3.72
C GLN A 73 14.16 0.08 3.60
N HIS A 74 15.08 -0.88 3.41
CA HIS A 74 14.77 -2.30 3.49
C HIS A 74 14.87 -2.81 4.93
N ILE A 75 13.92 -3.64 5.35
CA ILE A 75 13.87 -4.24 6.68
C ILE A 75 13.50 -5.72 6.58
N GLY A 76 14.09 -6.56 7.44
CA GLY A 76 13.69 -7.97 7.54
C GLY A 76 13.86 -8.79 6.26
N GLY A 77 14.80 -8.42 5.38
CA GLY A 77 15.05 -9.10 4.11
C GLY A 77 14.32 -8.44 2.94
N THR A 78 13.03 -8.72 2.77
CA THR A 78 12.20 -8.25 1.65
C THR A 78 11.21 -7.15 2.03
N GLY A 79 11.09 -6.82 3.32
CA GLY A 79 10.24 -5.72 3.79
C GLY A 79 10.76 -4.36 3.34
N VAL A 80 9.85 -3.43 3.06
CA VAL A 80 10.16 -2.07 2.61
C VAL A 80 9.40 -1.07 3.47
N VAL A 81 10.12 -0.06 3.97
CA VAL A 81 9.57 1.09 4.68
C VAL A 81 9.81 2.35 3.86
N GLY A 82 8.74 3.10 3.60
CA GLY A 82 8.80 4.44 3.00
C GLY A 82 8.37 5.50 3.99
N VAL A 83 9.20 6.53 4.20
CA VAL A 83 8.85 7.71 5.02
C VAL A 83 8.76 8.95 4.13
N LEU A 84 7.59 9.61 4.16
CA LEU A 84 7.35 10.91 3.53
C LEU A 84 7.12 11.96 4.62
N VAL A 85 7.96 12.98 4.66
CA VAL A 85 7.87 14.07 5.65
C VAL A 85 7.21 15.28 4.99
N ASN A 86 6.12 15.79 5.56
CA ASN A 86 5.34 16.89 5.00
C ASN A 86 4.89 17.92 6.05
N GLY A 87 5.85 18.50 6.77
CA GLY A 87 5.56 19.55 7.77
C GLY A 87 5.42 19.03 9.20
N ASP A 88 4.74 19.81 10.04
CA ASP A 88 4.57 19.55 11.47
C ASP A 88 3.10 19.25 11.82
N GLY A 89 2.88 18.12 12.50
CA GLY A 89 1.53 17.62 12.76
C GLY A 89 1.45 16.09 12.93
N PRO A 90 0.24 15.49 12.89
CA PRO A 90 0.03 14.10 13.25
C PRO A 90 0.75 13.13 12.33
N THR A 91 1.17 11.98 12.87
CA THR A 91 1.77 10.86 12.11
C THR A 91 0.74 9.80 11.77
N GLY A 92 0.57 9.49 10.48
CA GLY A 92 -0.22 8.35 9.99
C GLY A 92 0.63 7.21 9.43
N LEU A 93 0.20 5.96 9.63
CA LEU A 93 0.84 4.70 9.18
C LEU A 93 -0.13 3.85 8.36
N SER A 94 0.33 3.39 7.19
CA SER A 94 -0.36 2.43 6.33
C SER A 94 0.51 1.20 6.13
N ARG A 95 -0.11 0.02 6.14
CA ARG A 95 0.56 -1.27 6.01
C ARG A 95 -0.18 -2.15 5.02
N ALA A 96 0.57 -2.82 4.15
CA ALA A 96 0.09 -3.76 3.15
C ALA A 96 1.05 -4.96 3.16
N ASP A 97 0.75 -5.99 2.40
CA ASP A 97 1.62 -7.15 2.28
C ASP A 97 1.78 -7.54 0.82
N MET A 98 2.88 -8.24 0.52
CA MET A 98 3.37 -8.39 -0.85
C MET A 98 3.61 -9.85 -1.25
N ASP A 99 3.42 -10.80 -0.33
CA ASP A 99 3.65 -12.22 -0.58
C ASP A 99 2.44 -12.88 -1.25
N ALA A 100 2.73 -14.00 -1.89
CA ALA A 100 1.78 -14.85 -2.58
C ALA A 100 1.70 -16.23 -1.92
N LEU A 101 0.74 -17.04 -2.37
CA LEU A 101 0.50 -18.37 -1.84
C LEU A 101 0.92 -19.47 -2.83
N PRO A 102 1.26 -20.68 -2.34
CA PRO A 102 1.55 -21.85 -3.16
C PRO A 102 0.24 -22.46 -3.73
N VAL A 103 -0.40 -21.73 -4.63
CA VAL A 103 -1.65 -22.08 -5.30
C VAL A 103 -1.46 -21.87 -6.79
N THR A 104 -1.77 -22.88 -7.60
CA THR A 104 -1.82 -22.73 -9.07
C THR A 104 -3.00 -21.85 -9.45
N GLU A 105 -2.74 -20.78 -10.20
CA GLU A 105 -3.79 -19.88 -10.64
C GLU A 105 -4.70 -20.51 -11.72
N GLY A 106 -6.02 -20.40 -11.53
CA GLY A 106 -7.03 -20.91 -12.47
C GLY A 106 -8.01 -19.85 -12.97
N THR A 107 -7.64 -18.56 -12.93
CA THR A 107 -8.56 -17.45 -13.26
C THR A 107 -8.80 -17.26 -14.76
N GLY A 108 -7.81 -17.61 -15.60
CA GLY A 108 -7.82 -17.33 -17.04
C GLY A 108 -7.64 -15.86 -17.42
N LEU A 109 -7.22 -15.00 -16.47
CA LEU A 109 -6.98 -13.59 -16.74
C LEU A 109 -5.77 -13.38 -17.68
N PRO A 110 -5.75 -12.34 -18.52
CA PRO A 110 -4.61 -12.03 -19.40
C PRO A 110 -3.30 -11.71 -18.66
N TYR A 111 -3.38 -11.52 -17.34
CA TYR A 111 -2.28 -11.23 -16.43
C TYR A 111 -2.21 -12.24 -15.28
N ALA A 112 -2.74 -13.44 -15.48
CA ALA A 112 -2.57 -14.55 -14.55
C ALA A 112 -1.09 -14.82 -14.29
N SER A 113 -0.79 -15.41 -13.13
CA SER A 113 0.55 -15.79 -12.70
C SER A 113 1.29 -16.56 -13.79
N GLU A 114 2.52 -16.14 -14.04
CA GLU A 114 3.48 -16.82 -14.90
C GLU A 114 4.38 -17.78 -14.10
N VAL A 115 4.23 -17.79 -12.76
CA VAL A 115 5.00 -18.62 -11.84
C VAL A 115 4.21 -19.88 -11.49
N ASP A 116 4.73 -21.04 -11.88
CA ASP A 116 4.06 -22.32 -11.68
C ASP A 116 3.78 -22.61 -10.18
N GLY A 117 2.54 -22.97 -9.89
CA GLY A 117 2.11 -23.28 -8.52
C GLY A 117 2.07 -22.10 -7.54
N VAL A 118 2.22 -20.84 -7.99
CA VAL A 118 2.19 -19.66 -7.13
C VAL A 118 1.18 -18.62 -7.66
N MET A 119 0.40 -18.02 -6.77
CA MET A 119 -0.63 -17.03 -7.10
C MET A 119 -0.81 -16.03 -5.96
N HIS A 120 -1.11 -14.76 -6.26
CA HIS A 120 -1.67 -13.82 -5.29
C HIS A 120 -3.13 -14.15 -4.91
N ALA A 121 -3.34 -15.33 -4.31
CA ALA A 121 -4.67 -15.89 -4.03
C ALA A 121 -5.40 -15.25 -2.83
N CYS A 122 -4.67 -14.61 -1.92
CA CYS A 122 -5.26 -13.91 -0.77
C CYS A 122 -5.73 -12.49 -1.08
N GLY A 123 -5.49 -12.00 -2.30
CA GLY A 123 -5.74 -10.61 -2.62
C GLY A 123 -4.84 -9.66 -1.81
N HIS A 124 -3.64 -10.08 -1.37
CA HIS A 124 -2.69 -9.19 -0.65
C HIS A 124 -2.32 -7.93 -1.45
N LEU A 125 -2.53 -7.94 -2.78
CA LEU A 125 -2.54 -6.75 -3.66
C LEU A 125 -3.64 -5.71 -3.29
N VAL A 126 -4.53 -6.06 -2.37
CA VAL A 126 -5.60 -5.27 -1.75
C VAL A 126 -5.62 -5.54 -0.22
N GLY A 127 -4.46 -5.54 0.44
CA GLY A 127 -4.36 -5.38 1.91
C GLY A 127 -4.66 -6.61 2.78
N GLU A 128 -3.72 -6.87 3.71
CA GLU A 128 -3.75 -7.76 4.89
C GLU A 128 -3.32 -9.24 4.75
N GLY A 129 -2.05 -9.51 5.09
CA GLY A 129 -1.42 -10.78 5.51
C GLY A 129 0.13 -10.81 5.33
N ALA A 130 0.95 -10.76 6.40
CA ALA A 130 2.43 -10.53 6.47
C ALA A 130 3.38 -11.29 5.49
N PRO A 131 4.56 -10.74 5.06
CA PRO A 131 5.36 -9.66 5.67
C PRO A 131 5.50 -8.34 4.89
N SER A 132 4.79 -7.34 5.41
CA SER A 132 5.16 -5.95 5.77
C SER A 132 5.69 -5.03 4.66
N PHE A 133 4.77 -4.44 3.90
CA PHE A 133 4.85 -3.04 3.46
C PHE A 133 4.53 -2.14 4.65
N THR A 134 5.39 -1.19 5.02
CA THR A 134 5.02 -0.11 5.95
C THR A 134 5.22 1.21 5.23
N ALA A 135 4.16 1.78 4.69
CA ALA A 135 4.21 3.12 4.12
C ALA A 135 3.61 4.15 5.08
N GLY A 136 4.37 5.21 5.28
CA GLY A 136 3.89 6.42 5.92
C GLY A 136 4.24 6.47 7.39
N VAL A 137 5.17 7.34 7.74
CA VAL A 137 5.00 8.20 8.90
C VAL A 137 4.74 9.55 8.26
N ASN A 138 3.49 9.82 7.89
CA ASN A 138 3.15 11.13 7.34
C ASN A 138 3.03 12.09 8.51
N ARG A 139 4.05 12.90 8.78
CA ARG A 139 3.86 14.13 9.56
C ARG A 139 3.11 15.09 8.64
N LEU A 140 1.79 15.19 8.81
CA LEU A 140 1.00 16.33 8.29
C LEU A 140 1.45 17.63 8.95
#